data_AF-A0A5P9GQK9-F1
#
_entry.id   AF-A0A5P9GQK9-F1
#
_cell.length_a   1.000
_cell.length_b   1.000
_cell.length_c   1.000
_cell.angle_alpha   90.00
_cell.angle_beta   90.00
_cell.angle_gamma   90.00
#
_symmetry.space_group_name_H-M   'P 1'
#
loop_
_entity.id
_entity.type
_entity.pdbx_description
1 polymer ?
#
loop_
_entity_poly.entity_id
_entity_poly.type
_entity_poly.pdbx_seq_one_letter_code
_entity_poly.pdbx_strand_id
1 'polypeptide(L)' 'MKFRNVALATAAVSLAASPAIAEAAFDRSTAPVEGESELEGGSGILIAILAAAAIIAGIIVAADDNGEDLPTSP' A
#
# COMPACT_ATOMS: atom_id res chain seq x y z
N MET A 1 15.02 3.50 -21.98
CA MET A 1 15.25 2.72 -20.74
C MET A 1 15.74 1.33 -21.13
N LYS A 2 16.69 0.72 -20.42
CA LYS A 2 17.19 -0.62 -20.77
C LYS A 2 16.16 -1.69 -20.39
N PHE A 3 16.04 -2.75 -21.19
CA PHE A 3 15.13 -3.90 -20.98
C PHE A 3 15.20 -4.47 -19.55
N ARG A 4 16.41 -4.50 -18.96
CA ARG A 4 16.65 -4.92 -17.57
C ARG A 4 15.84 -4.12 -16.54
N ASN A 5 15.64 -2.82 -16.77
CA ASN A 5 14.90 -1.97 -15.84
C ASN A 5 13.40 -2.26 -15.92
N VAL A 6 12.89 -2.56 -17.13
CA VAL A 6 11.49 -2.97 -17.31
C VAL A 6 11.26 -4.32 -16.63
N ALA A 7 12.15 -5.29 -16.84
CA ALA A 7 12.05 -6.60 -16.20
C ALA A 7 12.09 -6.51 -14.66
N LEU A 8 12.97 -5.68 -14.09
CA LEU A 8 13.02 -5.45 -12.65
C LEU A 8 11.76 -4.76 -12.11
N ALA A 9 11.23 -3.76 -12.83
CA ALA A 9 10.00 -3.09 -12.43
C ALA A 9 8.81 -4.06 -12.43
N THR A 10 8.66 -4.88 -13.46
CA THR A 10 7.61 -5.90 -13.52
C THR A 10 7.75 -6.92 -12.39
N ALA A 11 8.97 -7.40 -12.10
CA ALA A 11 9.21 -8.33 -11.00
C ALA A 11 8.86 -7.72 -9.63
N ALA A 12 9.27 -6.47 -9.38
CA ALA A 12 8.97 -5.77 -8.14
C ALA A 12 7.46 -5.56 -7.96
N VAL A 13 6.75 -5.17 -9.02
CA VAL A 13 5.29 -5.03 -9.01
C VAL A 13 4.60 -6.38 -8.76
N SER A 14 5.06 -7.45 -9.41
CA SER A 14 4.50 -8.79 -9.21
C SER A 14 4.67 -9.29 -7.77
N LEU A 15 5.83 -9.00 -7.15
CA LEU A 15 6.14 -9.42 -5.78
C LEU A 15 5.35 -8.59 -4.76
N ALA A 16 5.18 -7.29 -5.01
CA ALA A 16 4.35 -6.40 -4.19
C ALA A 16 2.85 -6.73 -4.30
N ALA A 17 2.38 -7.18 -5.47
CA ALA A 17 0.99 -7.56 -5.69
C ALA A 17 0.66 -8.99 -5.26
N SER A 18 1.66 -9.83 -4.99
CA SER A 18 1.48 -11.24 -4.63
C SER A 18 0.54 -11.47 -3.43
N PRO A 19 0.56 -10.67 -2.34
CA PRO A 19 -0.36 -10.85 -1.22
C PRO A 19 -1.82 -10.62 -1.61
N ALA A 20 -2.10 -9.53 -2.34
CA ALA A 20 -3.45 -9.18 -2.79
C ALA A 20 -4.04 -10.22 -3.76
N ILE A 21 -3.20 -10.79 -4.63
CA ILE A 21 -3.62 -11.87 -5.53
C ILE A 21 -3.89 -13.16 -4.75
N ALA A 22 -3.09 -13.45 -3.71
CA ALA A 22 -3.31 -14.62 -2.87
C ALA A 22 -4.62 -14.52 -2.06
N GLU A 23 -4.98 -13.35 -1.55
CA GLU A 23 -6.31 -13.13 -0.95
C GLU A 23 -7.45 -13.35 -1.95
N ALA A 24 -7.31 -12.84 -3.17
CA ALA A 24 -8.37 -12.96 -4.18
C ALA A 24 -8.51 -14.38 -4.78
N ALA A 25 -7.44 -15.17 -4.82
CA ALA A 25 -7.43 -16.51 -5.42
C ALA A 25 -8.03 -17.60 -4.52
N PHE A 26 -8.10 -17.35 -3.21
CA PHE A 26 -8.63 -18.30 -2.24
C PHE A 26 -9.84 -17.69 -1.54
N ASP A 27 -11.02 -17.86 -2.14
CA ASP A 27 -12.28 -17.60 -1.47
C ASP A 27 -12.51 -18.71 -0.42
N ARG A 28 -11.93 -18.50 0.76
CA ARG A 28 -12.22 -19.34 1.92
C ARG A 28 -13.71 -19.17 2.21
N SER A 29 -14.51 -20.22 1.98
CA SER A 29 -15.89 -20.28 2.46
C SER A 29 -15.91 -19.97 3.95
N THR A 30 -16.33 -18.76 4.30
CA THR A 30 -16.44 -18.31 5.67
C THR A 30 -17.64 -19.01 6.30
N ALA A 31 -17.48 -19.54 7.51
CA ALA A 31 -18.63 -19.92 8.31
C ALA A 31 -19.39 -18.62 8.64
N PRO A 32 -20.73 -18.58 8.54
CA PRO A 32 -21.49 -17.37 8.86
C PRO A 32 -21.13 -16.91 10.27
N VAL A 33 -20.54 -15.73 10.38
CA VAL A 33 -20.24 -15.09 11.67
C VAL A 33 -21.40 -14.16 12.01
N GLU A 34 -22.09 -14.42 13.12
CA GLU A 34 -23.06 -13.47 13.65
C GLU A 34 -22.30 -12.28 14.23
N GLY A 35 -22.07 -11.27 13.38
CA GLY A 35 -21.30 -10.07 13.74
C GLY A 35 -20.41 -9.56 12.60
N GLU A 36 -20.94 -9.50 11.38
CA GLU A 36 -20.25 -8.92 10.22
C GLU A 36 -19.72 -7.53 10.59
N SER A 37 -18.46 -7.26 10.27
CA SER A 37 -17.80 -6.01 10.68
C SER A 37 -18.53 -4.82 10.04
N GLU A 38 -19.06 -3.89 10.85
CA GLU A 38 -19.76 -2.68 10.35
C GLU A 38 -18.86 -1.79 9.46
N LEU A 39 -17.55 -2.08 9.46
CA LEU A 39 -16.58 -1.51 8.55
C LEU A 39 -16.85 -1.92 7.10
N GLU A 40 -17.36 -3.12 6.82
CA GLU A 40 -17.48 -3.66 5.46
C GLU A 40 -18.61 -3.02 4.63
N GLY A 41 -19.59 -2.36 5.27
CA GLY A 41 -20.82 -1.92 4.58
C GLY A 41 -20.99 -0.41 4.33
N GLY A 42 -20.25 0.46 5.01
CA GLY A 42 -20.50 1.91 4.87
C GLY A 42 -19.39 2.85 5.33
N SER A 43 -18.79 2.60 6.50
CA SER A 43 -17.68 3.41 6.99
C SER A 43 -16.33 2.98 6.43
N GLY A 44 -16.18 1.72 5.99
CA GLY A 44 -14.91 1.20 5.48
C GLY A 44 -14.41 1.87 4.22
N ILE A 45 -15.29 2.31 3.31
CA ILE A 45 -14.87 3.06 2.12
C ILE A 45 -14.27 4.42 2.54
N LEU A 46 -14.89 5.10 3.50
CA LEU A 46 -14.38 6.37 4.03
C LEU A 46 -13.04 6.16 4.75
N ILE A 47 -12.94 5.11 5.55
CA ILE A 47 -11.70 4.74 6.26
C ILE A 47 -10.60 4.37 5.25
N ALA A 48 -10.93 3.63 4.18
CA ALA A 48 -9.98 3.26 3.13
C ALA A 48 -9.45 4.48 2.37
N ILE A 49 -10.34 5.42 2.01
CA ILE A 49 -9.94 6.69 1.38
C ILE A 49 -9.07 7.51 2.33
N LEU A 50 -9.45 7.60 3.61
CA LEU A 50 -8.69 8.34 4.62
C LEU A 50 -7.30 7.71 4.84
N ALA A 51 -7.22 6.39 4.91
CA ALA A 51 -5.97 5.66 5.04
C ALA A 51 -5.06 5.87 3.83
N ALA A 52 -5.61 5.78 2.62
CA ALA A 52 -4.87 6.07 1.39
C ALA A 52 -4.34 7.51 1.36
N ALA A 53 -5.18 8.48 1.75
CA ALA A 53 -4.76 9.88 1.85
C ALA A 53 -3.66 10.10 2.88
N ALA A 54 -3.75 9.45 4.05
CA ALA A 54 -2.75 9.52 5.11
C ALA A 54 -1.40 8.94 4.67
N ILE A 55 -1.40 7.82 3.93
CA ILE A 55 -0.17 7.23 3.37
C ILE A 55 0.48 8.21 2.40
N ILE A 56 -0.27 8.76 1.46
CA ILE A 56 0.24 9.72 0.46
C ILE A 56 0.78 10.97 1.14
N ALA A 57 0.03 11.55 2.09
CA ALA A 57 0.47 12.72 2.85
C ALA A 57 1.73 12.43 3.68
N GLY A 58 1.81 11.27 4.33
CA GLY A 58 2.99 10.83 5.07
C GLY A 58 4.22 10.69 4.18
N ILE A 59 4.07 10.14 2.97
CA ILE A 59 5.15 10.06 1.98
C ILE A 59 5.58 11.46 1.54
N ILE A 60 4.65 12.37 1.26
CA ILE A 60 4.97 13.74 0.85
C ILE A 60 5.74 14.45 1.95
N VAL A 61 5.27 14.40 3.21
CA VAL A 61 5.97 15.03 4.34
C VAL A 61 7.34 14.40 4.59
N ALA A 62 7.46 13.07 4.46
CA ALA A 62 8.75 12.40 4.64
C ALA A 62 9.73 12.66 3.49
N ALA A 63 9.23 12.96 2.29
CA ALA A 63 10.02 13.31 1.12
C ALA A 63 10.27 14.82 0.98
N ASP A 64 9.60 15.64 1.80
CA ASP A 64 9.71 17.09 1.82
C ASP A 64 10.98 17.50 2.58
N ASP A 65 12.09 17.53 1.87
CA ASP A 65 13.40 17.96 2.37
C ASP A 65 13.50 19.49 2.38
N ASN A 66 12.91 20.13 3.40
CA ASN A 66 13.08 21.56 3.65
C ASN A 66 14.33 21.84 4.51
N GLY A 67 15.52 21.65 3.94
CA GLY A 67 16.84 22.22 4.33
C GLY A 67 17.43 21.74 5.68
N GLU A 68 18.67 21.29 5.81
CA GLU A 68 19.85 21.28 4.95
C GLU A 68 20.62 19.98 5.27
N ASP A 69 20.94 19.19 4.25
CA ASP A 69 22.00 18.18 4.35
C ASP A 69 23.35 18.90 4.53
N LEU A 70 23.62 19.37 5.75
CA LEU A 70 24.94 19.86 6.11
C LEU A 70 25.91 18.68 6.03
N PRO A 71 27.05 18.81 5.32
CA PRO A 71 28.03 17.75 5.27
C PRO A 71 28.56 17.49 6.68
N THR A 72 28.32 16.29 7.21
CA THR A 72 29.02 15.78 8.41
C THR A 72 30.42 15.31 8.02
N SER A 73 31.18 16.19 7.36
CA SER A 73 32.63 16.09 7.35
C SER A 73 33.15 16.46 8.75
N PRO A 74 34.16 15.74 9.29
CA PRO A 74 34.62 15.91 10.68
C PRO A 74 35.17 17.30 10.98
#